data_AF-A0A8G2I2B4-F1
#
_entry.id   AF-A0A8G2I2B4-F1
#
_cell.length_a   1.000
_cell.length_b   1.000
_cell.length_c   1.000
_cell.angle_alpha   90.00
_cell.angle_beta   90.00
_cell.angle_gamma   90.00
#
_symmetry.space_group_name_H-M   'P 1'
#
loop_
_entity.id
_entity.type
_entity.pdbx_description
1 polymer ?
#
loop_
_entity_poly.entity_id
_entity_poly.type
_entity_poly.pdbx_seq_one_letter_code
_entity_poly.pdbx_strand_id
1 'polypeptide(L)'
;MANKNQIQFFYDTKIAITHQITWDFVKAPHGLVTGITGGGKTYFLFYVIRELFRRHSEVRLLDPKVSDLSFMKRVIGDDKVADTKGQILKQLREANNEMEERFRLMNDSSDYKIEMISVILICAPISLFLMR
;
A
#
# COMPACT_ATOMS: atom_id res chain seq x y z
N MET A 1 -22.84 -31.71 17.26
CA MET A 1 -23.37 -30.34 17.40
C MET A 1 -22.22 -29.44 17.84
N ALA A 2 -21.85 -28.45 16.99
CA ALA A 2 -21.02 -27.24 17.21
C ALA A 2 -19.63 -27.39 17.90
N ASN A 3 -18.54 -26.71 17.52
CA ASN A 3 -18.37 -25.49 16.73
C ASN A 3 -16.93 -25.50 16.18
N LYS A 4 -16.75 -25.45 14.85
CA LYS A 4 -15.43 -25.20 14.25
C LYS A 4 -15.13 -23.72 14.53
N ASN A 5 -14.06 -23.44 15.26
CA ASN A 5 -13.48 -22.10 15.41
C ASN A 5 -13.15 -21.53 14.03
N GLN A 6 -14.14 -20.94 13.36
CA GLN A 6 -13.91 -20.03 12.26
C GLN A 6 -13.46 -18.72 12.91
N ILE A 7 -12.16 -18.53 13.00
CA ILE A 7 -11.58 -17.19 13.18
C ILE A 7 -11.99 -16.43 11.92
N GLN A 8 -13.10 -15.70 12.02
CA GLN A 8 -13.53 -14.80 10.98
C GLN A 8 -12.52 -13.65 11.00
N PHE A 9 -11.53 -13.67 10.10
CA PHE A 9 -10.61 -12.55 9.92
C PHE A 9 -11.45 -11.33 9.52
N PHE A 10 -11.77 -10.48 10.50
CA PHE A 10 -12.37 -9.18 10.23
C PHE A 10 -11.26 -8.32 9.63
N TYR A 11 -11.25 -8.19 8.31
CA TYR A 11 -10.38 -7.24 7.63
C TYR A 11 -10.87 -5.83 7.98
N ASP A 12 -10.17 -5.15 8.89
CA ASP A 12 -10.44 -3.74 9.14
C ASP A 12 -9.87 -2.91 7.98
N THR A 13 -10.75 -2.52 7.06
CA THR A 13 -10.38 -1.77 5.85
C THR A 13 -10.31 -0.27 6.05
N LYS A 14 -10.50 0.21 7.28
CA LYS A 14 -10.69 1.61 7.60
C LYS A 14 -9.51 2.18 8.35
N ILE A 15 -8.90 3.23 7.82
CA ILE A 15 -7.84 4.00 8.46
C ILE A 15 -8.42 5.34 8.88
N ALA A 16 -8.49 5.60 10.19
CA ALA A 16 -8.88 6.92 10.68
C ALA A 16 -7.75 7.92 10.39
N ILE A 17 -8.03 8.94 9.56
CA ILE A 17 -7.07 10.01 9.25
C ILE A 17 -7.22 11.15 10.26
N THR A 18 -8.46 11.51 10.58
CA THR A 18 -8.81 12.45 11.65
C THR A 18 -10.02 11.93 12.41
N HIS A 19 -10.48 12.64 13.45
CA HIS A 19 -11.72 12.31 14.16
C HIS A 19 -12.97 12.28 13.27
N GLN A 20 -12.93 12.98 12.13
CA GLN A 20 -14.06 13.11 11.21
C GLN A 20 -13.83 12.38 9.88
N ILE A 21 -12.57 12.10 9.52
CA ILE A 21 -12.20 11.54 8.23
C ILE A 21 -11.67 10.13 8.44
N THR A 22 -12.34 9.15 7.84
CA THR A 22 -11.91 7.77 7.79
C THR A 22 -11.77 7.35 6.34
N TRP A 23 -10.61 6.79 5.98
CA TRP A 23 -10.35 6.27 4.65
C TRP A 23 -10.62 4.76 4.62
N ASP A 24 -11.61 4.35 3.83
CA ASP A 24 -11.91 2.95 3.52
C ASP A 24 -11.23 2.58 2.19
N PHE A 25 -10.09 1.90 2.27
CA PHE A 25 -9.28 1.61 1.09
C PHE A 25 -9.88 0.50 0.22
N VAL A 26 -10.91 -0.22 0.66
CA VAL A 26 -11.64 -1.15 -0.23
C VAL A 26 -12.58 -0.37 -1.16
N LYS A 27 -13.20 0.70 -0.65
CA LYS A 27 -14.07 1.57 -1.46
C LYS A 27 -13.30 2.57 -2.29
N ALA A 28 -12.21 3.10 -1.75
CA ALA A 28 -11.33 4.06 -2.41
C ALA A 28 -9.87 3.55 -2.34
N PRO A 29 -9.48 2.61 -3.21
CA PRO A 29 -8.17 1.95 -3.14
C PRO A 29 -6.99 2.85 -3.49
N HIS A 30 -7.23 3.92 -4.23
CA HIS A 30 -6.19 4.87 -4.65
C HIS A 30 -6.31 6.16 -3.83
N GLY A 31 -5.19 6.59 -3.23
CA GLY A 31 -5.09 7.84 -2.49
C GLY A 31 -3.90 8.66 -2.98
N LEU A 32 -4.09 9.98 -3.08
CA LEU A 32 -3.03 10.92 -3.44
C LEU A 32 -2.83 11.91 -2.28
N VAL A 33 -1.61 11.94 -1.73
CA VAL A 33 -1.23 12.88 -0.66
C VAL A 33 -0.41 14.01 -1.28
N THR A 34 -0.95 15.22 -1.28
CA THR A 34 -0.30 16.43 -1.84
C THR A 34 -0.06 17.49 -0.78
N GLY A 35 0.76 18.50 -1.09
CA GLY A 35 1.05 19.61 -0.17
C GLY A 35 2.48 20.14 -0.28
N ILE A 36 2.77 21.22 0.44
CA ILE A 36 4.08 21.89 0.44
C ILE A 36 5.14 21.15 1.29
N THR A 37 6.42 21.41 1.06
CA THR A 37 7.52 20.93 1.93
C THR A 37 7.29 21.41 3.36
N GLY A 38 7.56 20.55 4.35
CA GLY A 38 7.26 20.84 5.76
C GLY A 38 5.80 20.64 6.17
N GLY A 39 4.87 20.42 5.23
CA GLY A 39 3.44 20.19 5.51
C GLY A 39 3.08 18.80 6.08
N GLY A 40 4.05 18.04 6.61
CA GLY A 40 3.80 16.76 7.29
C GLY A 40 3.48 15.55 6.40
N LYS A 41 3.55 15.65 5.07
CA LYS A 41 3.24 14.53 4.15
C LYS A 41 3.99 13.23 4.47
N THR A 42 5.30 13.33 4.73
CA THR A 42 6.14 12.17 5.07
C THR A 42 5.66 11.52 6.37
N TYR A 43 5.33 12.32 7.38
CA TYR A 43 4.81 11.83 8.65
C TYR A 43 3.45 11.15 8.48
N PHE A 44 2.58 11.72 7.65
CA PHE A 44 1.31 11.11 7.29
C PHE A 44 1.48 9.76 6.57
N LEU A 45 2.43 9.67 5.63
CA LEU A 45 2.75 8.39 4.98
C LEU A 45 3.26 7.36 5.98
N PHE A 46 4.11 7.73 6.95
CA PHE A 46 4.54 6.80 8.01
C PHE A 46 3.37 6.32 8.87
N TYR A 47 2.40 7.20 9.16
CA TYR A 47 1.19 6.80 9.86
C TYR A 47 0.38 5.76 9.07
N VAL A 48 0.17 5.99 7.76
CA VAL A 48 -0.53 5.03 6.88
C VAL A 48 0.23 3.70 6.84
N ILE A 49 1.55 3.73 6.65
CA ILE A 49 2.40 2.54 6.63
C ILE A 49 2.24 1.74 7.93
N ARG A 50 2.30 2.41 9.09
CA ARG A 50 2.11 1.79 10.40
C ARG A 50 0.74 1.11 10.50
N GLU A 51 -0.32 1.78 10.07
CA GLU A 51 -1.67 1.24 10.12
C GLU A 51 -1.85 0.04 9.18
N LEU A 52 -1.19 0.02 8.02
CA LEU A 52 -1.16 -1.12 7.11
C LEU A 52 -0.39 -2.31 7.72
N PHE A 53 0.74 -2.07 8.39
CA PHE A 53 1.47 -3.12 9.09
C PHE A 53 0.66 -3.78 10.21
N ARG A 54 -0.12 -3.00 10.96
CA ARG A 54 -1.03 -3.53 11.99
C ARG A 54 -2.10 -4.48 11.42
N ARG A 55 -2.42 -4.33 10.13
CA ARG A 55 -3.41 -5.13 9.40
C ARG A 55 -2.77 -6.29 8.62
N HIS A 56 -1.49 -6.58 8.88
CA HIS A 56 -0.71 -7.60 8.17
C HIS A 56 -0.72 -7.42 6.65
N SER A 57 -0.89 -6.18 6.18
CA SER A 57 -0.87 -5.87 4.75
C SER A 57 0.56 -5.90 4.21
N GLU A 58 0.70 -6.31 2.96
CA GLU A 58 1.97 -6.24 2.27
C GLU A 58 2.17 -4.82 1.74
N VAL A 59 3.23 -4.14 2.18
CA VAL A 59 3.52 -2.76 1.80
C VAL A 59 4.77 -2.72 0.93
N ARG A 60 4.66 -2.13 -0.27
CA ARG A 60 5.78 -1.83 -1.16
C ARG A 60 5.99 -0.32 -1.22
N LEU A 61 7.20 0.13 -0.91
CA LEU A 61 7.57 1.54 -0.91
C LEU A 61 8.40 1.85 -2.15
N LEU A 62 7.94 2.80 -2.96
CA LEU A 62 8.69 3.32 -4.11
C LEU A 62 9.12 4.75 -3.79
N ASP A 63 10.42 4.97 -3.56
CA ASP A 63 11.00 6.27 -3.22
C ASP A 63 12.07 6.70 -4.24
N PRO A 64 11.68 7.23 -5.41
CA PRO A 64 12.63 7.76 -6.41
C PRO A 64 13.45 8.95 -5.90
N LYS A 65 13.09 9.54 -4.75
CA LYS A 65 13.79 10.69 -4.17
C LYS A 65 14.94 10.27 -3.24
N VAL A 66 15.03 9.00 -2.87
CA VAL A 66 16.01 8.49 -1.87
C VAL A 66 15.96 9.34 -0.59
N SER A 67 14.74 9.54 -0.08
CA SER A 67 14.42 10.40 1.05
C SER A 67 14.22 9.59 2.33
N ASP A 68 13.50 10.13 3.32
CA ASP A 68 13.26 9.48 4.61
C ASP A 68 12.63 8.08 4.51
N LEU A 69 11.90 7.80 3.42
CA LEU A 69 11.33 6.46 3.18
C LEU A 69 12.39 5.43 2.77
N SER A 70 13.53 5.84 2.20
CA SER A 70 14.61 4.91 1.85
C SER A 70 15.23 4.24 3.07
N PHE A 71 15.21 4.92 4.23
CA PHE A 71 15.65 4.36 5.52
C PHE A 71 14.75 3.23 6.04
N MET A 72 13.52 3.11 5.54
CA MET A 72 12.61 2.03 5.90
C MET A 72 13.11 0.65 5.44
N LYS A 73 14.10 0.60 4.53
CA LYS A 73 14.79 -0.63 4.12
C LYS A 73 15.20 -1.52 5.30
N ARG A 74 15.71 -0.88 6.37
CA ARG A 74 16.12 -1.57 7.60
C ARG A 74 14.99 -2.18 8.40
N VAL A 75 13.77 -1.69 8.21
CA VAL A 75 12.57 -2.08 8.98
C VAL A 75 11.71 -3.08 8.19
N ILE A 76 11.56 -2.87 6.89
CA ILE A 76 10.58 -3.61 6.07
C ILE A 76 11.22 -4.57 5.05
N GLY A 77 12.54 -4.53 4.92
CA GLY A 77 13.31 -5.33 3.97
C GLY A 77 13.74 -4.54 2.74
N ASP A 78 14.94 -4.84 2.25
CA ASP A 78 15.51 -4.23 1.03
C ASP A 78 14.72 -4.60 -0.23
N ASP A 79 14.00 -5.71 -0.20
CA ASP A 79 13.14 -6.20 -1.29
C ASP A 79 11.87 -5.37 -1.45
N LYS A 80 11.39 -4.73 -0.37
CA LYS A 80 10.14 -3.96 -0.35
C LYS A 80 10.30 -2.46 -0.53
N VAL A 81 11.53 -1.96 -0.60
CA VAL A 81 11.83 -0.55 -0.84
C VAL A 81 12.63 -0.39 -2.13
N ALA A 82 12.02 0.24 -3.11
CA ALA A 82 12.65 0.56 -4.38
C ALA A 82 12.98 2.05 -4.47
N ASP A 83 14.28 2.36 -4.57
CA ASP A 83 14.79 3.73 -4.69
C ASP A 83 15.53 3.97 -6.02
N THR A 84 15.92 2.90 -6.72
CA THR A 84 16.46 2.98 -8.08
C THR A 84 15.39 2.78 -9.14
N LYS A 85 15.58 3.37 -10.33
CA LYS A 85 14.67 3.19 -11.49
C LYS A 85 14.43 1.70 -11.81
N GLY A 86 15.48 0.89 -11.76
CA GLY A 86 15.41 -0.55 -12.04
C GLY A 86 14.54 -1.30 -11.03
N GLN A 87 14.71 -1.01 -9.73
CA GLN A 87 13.88 -1.60 -8.69
C GLN A 87 12.43 -1.12 -8.78
N ILE A 88 12.20 0.17 -9.03
CA ILE A 88 10.85 0.73 -9.18
C ILE A 88 10.13 0.04 -10.35
N LEU A 89 10.78 -0.08 -11.50
CA LEU A 89 10.24 -0.80 -12.67
C LEU A 89 9.99 -2.29 -12.41
N LYS A 90 10.80 -2.93 -11.56
CA LYS A 90 10.59 -4.32 -11.15
C LYS A 90 9.34 -4.44 -10.28
N GLN A 91 9.24 -3.62 -9.22
CA GLN A 91 8.11 -3.62 -8.30
C GLN A 91 6.78 -3.28 -8.99
N LEU A 92 6.78 -2.34 -9.93
CA LEU A 92 5.59 -2.01 -10.73
C LEU A 92 5.16 -3.18 -11.62
N ARG A 93 6.11 -3.92 -12.21
CA ARG A 93 5.80 -5.10 -13.02
C ARG A 93 5.23 -6.24 -12.18
N GLU A 94 5.84 -6.51 -11.02
CA GLU A 94 5.35 -7.53 -10.08
C GLU A 94 3.93 -7.21 -9.61
N ALA A 95 3.69 -5.95 -9.23
CA ALA A 95 2.36 -5.47 -8.86
C ALA A 95 1.33 -5.63 -9.99
N ASN A 96 1.69 -5.30 -11.22
CA ASN A 96 0.79 -5.45 -12.36
C ASN A 96 0.46 -6.93 -12.62
N ASN A 97 1.45 -7.81 -12.56
CA ASN A 97 1.26 -9.25 -12.73
C ASN A 97 0.33 -9.83 -11.66
N GLU A 98 0.51 -9.45 -10.40
CA GLU A 98 -0.36 -9.86 -9.30
C GLU A 98 -1.79 -9.37 -9.48
N MET A 99 -1.96 -8.13 -9.93
CA MET A 99 -3.28 -7.57 -10.24
C MET A 99 -3.98 -8.39 -11.34
N GLU A 100 -3.27 -8.70 -12.42
CA GLU A 100 -3.80 -9.51 -13.52
C GLU A 100 -4.15 -10.95 -13.09
N GLU A 101 -3.33 -11.55 -12.24
CA GLU A 101 -3.58 -12.88 -11.69
C GLU A 101 -4.85 -12.88 -10.81
N ARG A 102 -4.97 -11.90 -9.91
CA ARG A 102 -6.18 -11.73 -9.08
C ARG A 102 -7.42 -11.50 -9.94
N PHE A 103 -7.30 -10.71 -11.01
CA PHE A 103 -8.39 -10.48 -11.95
C PHE A 103 -8.82 -11.76 -12.68
N ARG A 104 -7.87 -12.60 -13.11
CA ARG A 104 -8.18 -13.91 -13.72
C ARG A 104 -8.90 -14.83 -12.75
N LEU A 105 -8.40 -14.94 -11.51
CA LEU A 105 -9.03 -15.76 -10.46
C LEU A 105 -10.45 -15.29 -10.14
N MET A 106 -10.68 -13.97 -10.14
CA MET A 106 -12.01 -13.39 -9.92
C MET A 106 -12.99 -13.71 -11.06
N ASN A 107 -12.51 -13.85 -12.30
CA ASN A 107 -13.36 -14.25 -13.43
C ASN A 107 -13.64 -15.76 -13.47
N ASP A 108 -12.69 -16.59 -13.04
CA ASP A 108 -12.80 -18.04 -13.11
C ASP A 108 -13.53 -18.68 -11.90
N SER A 109 -13.61 -17.97 -10.76
CA SER A 109 -14.22 -18.49 -9.53
C SER A 109 -15.35 -17.60 -9.01
N SER A 110 -16.53 -18.19 -8.78
CA SER A 110 -17.71 -17.49 -8.26
C SER A 110 -17.64 -17.15 -6.76
N ASP A 111 -16.61 -17.62 -6.05
CA ASP A 111 -16.43 -17.45 -4.59
C ASP A 111 -15.02 -16.93 -4.25
N TYR A 112 -14.50 -16.00 -5.04
CA TYR A 112 -13.20 -15.37 -4.76
C TYR A 112 -13.29 -14.43 -3.55
N LYS A 113 -12.50 -14.72 -2.51
CA LYS A 113 -12.31 -13.83 -1.36
C LYS A 113 -10.96 -13.14 -1.48
N ILE A 114 -10.97 -11.81 -1.31
CA ILE A 114 -9.74 -11.01 -1.23
C ILE A 114 -9.10 -11.30 0.13
N GLU A 115 -8.08 -12.17 0.16
CA GLU A 115 -7.40 -12.54 1.40
C GLU A 115 -6.13 -11.71 1.66
N MET A 116 -5.60 -11.00 0.66
CA MET A 116 -4.34 -10.27 0.79
C MET A 116 -4.40 -8.89 0.15
N ILE A 117 -4.30 -7.85 0.99
CA ILE A 117 -4.24 -6.46 0.56
C ILE A 117 -2.77 -6.09 0.38
N SER A 118 -2.33 -6.03 -0.87
CA SER A 118 -1.02 -5.48 -1.24
C SER A 118 -1.20 -4.00 -1.55
N VAL A 119 -0.56 -3.13 -0.78
CA VAL A 119 -0.62 -1.67 -0.95
C VAL A 119 0.73 -1.16 -1.45
N ILE A 120 0.69 -0.39 -2.53
CA ILE A 120 1.87 0.26 -3.11
C ILE A 120 1.81 1.72 -2.72
N LEU A 121 2.84 2.18 -2.03
CA LEU A 121 3.00 3.58 -1.65
C LEU A 121 4.14 4.18 -2.47
N ILE A 122 3.80 5.17 -3.29
CA ILE A 122 4.76 5.90 -4.12
C ILE A 122 5.00 7.25 -3.48
N CYS A 123 6.22 7.49 -3.02
CA CYS A 123 6.65 8.79 -2.52
C CYS A 123 7.48 9.50 -3.60
N ALA A 124 6.81 10.26 -4.46
CA ALA A 124 7.48 11.13 -5.42
C ALA A 124 7.12 12.59 -5.14
N PRO A 125 8.06 13.54 -5.31
CA PRO A 125 7.67 14.93 -5.42
C PRO A 125 6.75 15.09 -6.63
N ILE A 126 5.64 15.81 -6.47
CA ILE A 126 4.67 16.09 -7.55
C ILE A 126 5.36 16.69 -8.79
N SER A 127 6.44 17.45 -8.60
CA SER A 127 7.25 18.00 -9.68
C SER A 127 7.88 16.94 -10.59
N LEU A 128 8.08 15.71 -10.11
CA LEU A 128 8.62 14.60 -10.89
C LEU A 128 7.56 13.93 -11.77
N PHE A 129 6.27 14.08 -11.42
CA PHE A 129 5.14 13.51 -12.16
C PHE A 129 4.50 14.51 -13.13
N LEU A 130 4.65 15.83 -12.89
CA LEU A 130 4.12 16.90 -13.73
C LEU A 130 5.11 17.44 -14.78
N MET A 131 6.35 16.92 -14.83
CA MET A 131 7.33 17.28 -15.85
C MET A 131 7.68 16.09 -16.74
N ARG A 132 6.72 15.62 -17.53
CA ARG A 132 6.89 15.18 -18.93
C ARG A 132 5.56 14.76 -19.55
#